data_AF-A0A924Z9J3-F1
#
_entry.id   AF-A0A924Z9J3-F1
#
_cell.length_a   1.000
_cell.length_b   1.000
_cell.length_c   1.000
_cell.angle_alpha   90.00
_cell.angle_beta   90.00
_cell.angle_gamma   90.00
#
_symmetry.space_group_name_H-M   'P 1'
#
loop_
_entity.id
_entity.type
_entity.pdbx_description
1 polymer ?
#
loop_
_entity_poly.entity_id
_entity_poly.type
_entity_poly.pdbx_seq_one_letter_code
_entity_poly.pdbx_strand_id
1 'polypeptide(L)'
;MTRSTAAWWCGVALISAGTTLAAHASEAPLTECHVPGIRHAVRCGVVRRALDPARPAGTTIAVHYIVVPAMARRKLPDPVFLLAGGPGQSAIGIA
;
A
#
# COMPACT_ATOMS: atom_id res chain seq x y z
N MET A 1 44.12 2.77 57.59
CA MET A 1 44.22 4.07 56.89
C MET A 1 44.02 3.84 55.40
N THR A 2 43.03 4.54 54.81
CA THR A 2 42.97 5.08 53.43
C THR A 2 43.17 4.13 52.24
N ARG A 3 42.44 4.18 51.12
CA ARG A 3 41.27 4.88 50.56
C ARG A 3 41.16 4.28 49.14
N SER A 4 39.96 4.08 48.61
CA SER A 4 39.58 4.42 47.22
C SER A 4 38.32 3.68 46.79
N THR A 5 37.21 4.40 46.92
CA THR A 5 35.91 4.09 46.31
C THR A 5 35.94 4.54 44.84
N ALA A 6 35.89 3.60 43.90
CA ALA A 6 35.64 3.90 42.49
C ALA A 6 34.14 3.69 42.22
N ALA A 7 33.43 4.82 42.11
CA ALA A 7 32.02 4.87 41.75
C ALA A 7 31.85 4.39 40.29
N TRP A 8 31.11 3.30 40.09
CA TRP A 8 30.70 2.84 38.78
C TRP A 8 29.24 3.23 38.57
N TRP A 9 29.04 4.39 37.94
CA TRP A 9 27.77 4.75 37.33
C TRP A 9 27.62 3.95 36.02
N CYS A 10 26.97 2.79 36.09
CA CYS A 10 26.43 2.15 34.88
C CYS A 10 25.11 2.84 34.55
N GLY A 11 25.19 3.95 33.80
CA GLY A 11 24.03 4.57 33.18
C GLY A 11 23.37 3.56 32.22
N VAL A 12 22.14 3.17 32.52
CA VAL A 12 21.32 2.35 31.63
C VAL A 12 20.82 3.23 30.49
N ALA A 13 21.44 3.13 29.32
CA ALA A 13 20.94 3.74 28.10
C ALA A 13 19.82 2.86 27.52
N LEU A 14 18.56 3.25 27.71
CA LEU A 14 17.43 2.67 26.99
C LEU A 14 17.51 3.09 25.51
N ILE A 15 17.98 2.19 24.65
CA ILE A 15 17.91 2.33 23.20
C ILE A 15 16.52 1.88 22.77
N SER A 16 15.60 2.84 22.63
CA SER A 16 14.27 2.61 22.02
C SER A 16 14.44 2.35 20.53
N ALA A 17 14.67 1.09 20.14
CA ALA A 17 14.65 0.66 18.74
C ALA A 17 13.20 0.67 18.24
N GLY A 18 12.76 1.80 17.68
CA GLY A 18 11.48 1.89 16.98
C GLY A 18 11.52 1.06 15.70
N THR A 19 10.93 -0.14 15.72
CA THR A 19 10.68 -0.93 14.51
C THR A 19 9.64 -0.24 13.66
N THR A 20 10.08 0.48 12.62
CA THR A 20 9.19 0.95 11.56
C THR A 20 8.74 -0.24 10.73
N LEU A 21 7.47 -0.62 10.86
CA LEU A 21 6.87 -1.66 10.04
C LEU A 21 6.64 -1.10 8.63
N ALA A 22 7.61 -1.29 7.74
CA ALA A 22 7.46 -0.92 6.34
C ALA A 22 6.32 -1.77 5.72
N ALA A 23 5.24 -1.11 5.34
CA ALA A 23 4.14 -1.76 4.62
C ALA A 23 4.66 -2.27 3.27
N HIS A 24 4.85 -3.59 3.16
CA HIS A 24 5.15 -4.21 1.87
C HIS A 24 3.91 -4.09 0.98
N ALA A 25 3.98 -3.18 0.00
CA ALA A 25 3.03 -3.16 -1.10
C ALA A 25 3.25 -4.42 -1.93
N SER A 26 2.47 -5.46 -1.66
CA SER A 26 2.45 -6.65 -2.51
C SER A 26 1.90 -6.23 -3.88
N GLU A 27 2.74 -6.31 -4.90
CA GLU A 27 2.39 -6.01 -6.28
C GLU A 27 1.41 -7.08 -6.77
N ALA A 28 0.13 -6.71 -6.86
CA ALA A 28 -0.88 -7.64 -7.35
C ALA A 28 -0.62 -7.92 -8.85
N PRO A 29 -0.62 -9.20 -9.27
CA PRO A 29 -0.40 -9.54 -10.67
C PRO A 29 -1.48 -8.88 -11.53
N LEU A 30 -1.03 -8.23 -12.59
CA LEU A 30 -1.89 -7.56 -13.56
C LEU A 30 -2.07 -8.45 -14.78
N THR A 31 -3.30 -8.59 -15.25
CA THR A 31 -3.62 -9.34 -16.47
C THR A 31 -4.28 -8.42 -17.49
N GLU A 32 -3.96 -8.58 -18.76
CA GLU A 32 -4.64 -7.85 -19.84
C GLU A 32 -6.13 -8.21 -19.87
N CYS A 33 -6.98 -7.21 -20.02
CA CYS A 33 -8.43 -7.37 -20.06
C CYS A 33 -9.09 -6.23 -20.87
N HIS A 34 -10.38 -6.38 -21.15
CA HIS A 34 -11.19 -5.39 -21.85
C HIS A 34 -12.33 -4.89 -20.97
N VAL A 35 -12.55 -3.57 -20.97
CA VAL A 35 -13.64 -2.91 -20.25
C VAL A 35 -14.54 -2.19 -21.25
N PRO A 36 -15.85 -2.41 -21.25
CA PRO A 36 -16.77 -1.68 -22.12
C PRO A 36 -16.60 -0.16 -21.97
N GLY A 37 -16.52 0.57 -23.08
CA GLY A 37 -16.28 2.02 -23.07
C GLY A 37 -14.82 2.42 -23.29
N ILE A 38 -13.86 1.57 -22.94
CA ILE A 38 -12.42 1.85 -23.13
C ILE A 38 -11.92 1.15 -24.40
N ARG A 39 -11.43 1.95 -25.35
CA ARG A 39 -10.97 1.45 -26.66
C ARG A 39 -9.67 0.66 -26.62
N HIS A 40 -8.78 0.96 -25.68
CA HIS A 40 -7.47 0.34 -25.56
C HIS A 40 -7.51 -0.83 -24.57
N ALA A 41 -6.63 -1.80 -24.77
CA ALA A 41 -6.41 -2.84 -23.77
C ALA A 41 -5.99 -2.21 -22.43
N VAL A 42 -6.61 -2.69 -21.35
CA VAL A 42 -6.30 -2.26 -19.99
C VAL A 42 -5.74 -3.44 -19.21
N ARG A 43 -5.19 -3.17 -18.03
CA ARG A 43 -4.71 -4.21 -17.12
C ARG A 43 -5.62 -4.31 -15.91
N CYS A 44 -6.25 -5.45 -15.70
CA CYS A 44 -7.08 -5.72 -14.53
C CYS A 44 -6.22 -6.25 -13.38
N GLY A 45 -6.56 -5.84 -12.16
CA GLY A 45 -5.91 -6.31 -10.95
C GLY A 45 -6.88 -6.41 -9.78
N VAL A 46 -6.47 -7.16 -8.76
CA VAL A 46 -7.20 -7.31 -7.50
C VAL A 46 -6.24 -7.20 -6.34
N VAL A 47 -6.51 -6.27 -5.42
CA VAL A 47 -5.76 -6.18 -4.15
C VAL A 47 -6.62 -6.70 -3.01
N ARG A 48 -6.09 -7.66 -2.26
CA ARG A 48 -6.72 -8.18 -1.04
C ARG A 48 -6.27 -7.37 0.17
N ARG A 49 -7.21 -6.89 0.98
CA ARG A 49 -6.92 -6.16 2.22
C ARG A 49 -7.89 -6.55 3.33
N ALA A 50 -7.48 -6.39 4.57
CA ALA A 50 -8.39 -6.51 5.70
C ALA A 50 -9.49 -5.45 5.59
N LEU A 51 -10.74 -5.83 5.85
CA LEU A 51 -11.88 -4.93 5.92
C LEU A 51 -11.68 -3.87 7.01
N ASP A 52 -11.11 -4.30 8.12
CA ASP A 52 -10.74 -3.45 9.25
C ASP A 52 -9.21 -3.46 9.41
N PRO A 53 -8.52 -2.34 9.12
CA PRO A 53 -7.07 -2.27 9.26
C PRO A 53 -6.54 -2.55 10.68
N ALA A 54 -7.36 -2.34 11.72
CA ALA A 54 -6.99 -2.64 13.10
C ALA A 54 -7.08 -4.15 13.42
N ARG A 55 -7.73 -4.93 12.56
CA ARG A 55 -7.86 -6.40 12.67
C ARG A 55 -7.32 -7.07 11.40
N PRO A 56 -5.99 -7.10 11.21
CA PRO A 56 -5.37 -7.58 9.96
C PRO A 56 -5.62 -9.08 9.67
N ALA A 57 -5.92 -9.88 10.69
CA ALA A 57 -6.31 -11.29 10.56
C ALA A 57 -7.83 -11.50 10.45
N GLY A 58 -8.62 -10.42 10.42
CA GLY A 58 -10.08 -10.47 10.29
C GLY A 58 -10.55 -10.66 8.85
N THR A 59 -11.82 -10.31 8.60
CA THR A 59 -12.43 -10.40 7.26
C THR A 59 -11.61 -9.64 6.23
N THR A 60 -11.34 -10.27 5.09
CA THR A 60 -10.65 -9.63 3.96
C THR A 60 -11.61 -9.32 2.82
N ILE A 61 -11.39 -8.19 2.15
CA ILE A 61 -12.11 -7.80 0.93
C ILE A 61 -11.18 -7.82 -0.28
N ALA A 62 -11.77 -7.99 -1.46
CA ALA A 62 -11.09 -7.88 -2.75
C ALA A 62 -11.46 -6.54 -3.40
N VAL A 63 -10.48 -5.64 -3.51
CA VAL A 63 -10.65 -4.37 -4.22
C VAL A 63 -10.18 -4.57 -5.66
N HIS A 64 -11.12 -4.46 -6.59
CA HIS A 64 -10.86 -4.60 -8.02
C HIS A 64 -10.48 -3.24 -8.60
N TYR A 65 -9.48 -3.22 -9.47
CA TYR A 65 -9.04 -2.00 -10.14
C TYR A 65 -8.59 -2.33 -11.57
N ILE A 66 -8.54 -1.29 -12.40
CA ILE A 66 -7.92 -1.35 -13.71
C ILE A 66 -6.80 -0.31 -13.80
N VAL A 67 -5.80 -0.60 -14.62
CA VAL A 67 -4.76 0.34 -15.00
C VAL A 67 -4.90 0.61 -16.48
N VAL A 68 -5.26 1.85 -16.82
CA VAL A 68 -5.25 2.36 -18.19
C VAL A 68 -3.82 2.85 -18.49
N PRO A 69 -3.07 2.22 -19.41
CA PRO A 69 -1.71 2.64 -19.69
C PRO A 69 -1.69 4.05 -20.29
N ALA A 70 -0.72 4.87 -19.91
CA ALA A 70 -0.55 6.18 -20.53
C ALA A 70 -0.09 6.02 -21.99
N MET A 71 -0.79 6.70 -22.90
CA MET A 71 -0.54 6.68 -24.35
C MET A 71 0.50 7.72 -24.81
N ALA A 72 0.92 8.63 -23.93
CA ALA A 72 1.91 9.64 -24.24
C ALA A 72 3.30 9.00 -24.53
N ARG A 73 4.02 9.57 -25.51
CA ARG A 73 5.38 9.11 -25.86
C ARG A 73 6.35 9.19 -24.68
N ARG A 74 6.26 10.27 -23.89
CA ARG A 74 7.04 10.47 -22.67
C ARG A 74 6.10 10.52 -21.48
N LYS A 75 5.80 9.36 -20.92
CA LYS A 75 4.97 9.19 -19.72
C LYS A 75 5.82 9.15 -18.46
N LEU A 76 5.32 9.74 -17.39
CA LEU A 76 5.91 9.61 -16.06
C LEU A 76 5.52 8.26 -15.45
N PRO A 77 6.35 7.69 -14.55
CA PRO A 77 6.08 6.39 -13.95
C PRO A 77 4.94 6.42 -12.93
N ASP A 78 4.68 7.58 -12.32
CA ASP A 78 3.69 7.74 -11.27
C ASP A 78 2.26 7.74 -11.84
N PRO A 79 1.36 6.87 -11.35
CA PRO A 79 -0.01 6.83 -11.82
C PRO A 79 -0.85 7.95 -11.21
N VAL A 80 -1.89 8.38 -11.94
CA VAL A 80 -3.01 9.12 -11.36
C VAL A 80 -4.07 8.12 -10.94
N PHE A 81 -4.53 8.19 -9.69
CA PHE A 81 -5.58 7.33 -9.19
C PHE A 81 -6.93 8.04 -9.22
N LEU A 82 -7.89 7.45 -9.95
CA LEU A 82 -9.22 8.00 -10.16
C LEU A 82 -10.25 7.21 -9.36
N LEU A 83 -11.02 7.91 -8.53
CA LEU A 83 -12.18 7.37 -7.81
C LEU A 83 -13.41 8.14 -8.27
N ALA A 84 -14.00 7.69 -9.38
CA ALA A 84 -15.20 8.29 -9.96
C ALA A 84 -16.48 7.61 -9.44
N GLY A 85 -17.58 8.37 -9.42
CA GLY A 85 -18.91 7.88 -9.04
C GLY A 85 -19.36 8.32 -7.65
N GLY A 86 -20.45 7.72 -7.18
CA GLY A 86 -20.98 7.86 -5.83
C GLY A 86 -20.77 6.59 -4.99
N PRO A 87 -21.18 6.59 -3.71
CA PRO A 87 -21.17 5.40 -2.89
C PRO A 87 -21.94 4.24 -3.54
N GLY A 88 -21.34 3.06 -3.57
CA GLY A 88 -21.92 1.85 -4.17
C GLY A 88 -21.79 1.75 -5.70
N GLN A 89 -21.24 2.77 -6.38
CA GLN A 89 -20.93 2.69 -7.80
C GLN A 89 -19.52 2.19 -8.05
N SER A 90 -19.32 1.50 -9.17
CA SER A 90 -18.00 1.07 -9.61
C SER A 90 -17.30 2.17 -10.38
N ALA A 91 -16.10 2.57 -9.93
CA ALA A 91 -15.25 3.48 -10.71
C ALA A 91 -14.85 2.88 -12.06
N ILE A 92 -14.73 1.55 -12.17
CA ILE A 92 -14.43 0.85 -13.43
C ILE A 92 -15.61 0.96 -14.41
N GLY A 93 -16.84 0.91 -13.91
CA GLY A 93 -18.04 0.94 -14.77
C GLY A 93 -18.35 2.31 -15.37
N ILE A 94 -17.74 3.37 -14.85
CA ILE A 94 -17.92 4.76 -15.30
C ILE A 94 -16.64 5.28 -15.99
N ALA A 95 -15.60 4.46 -16.08
CA ALA A 95 -14.33 4.79 -16.72
C ALA A 95 -14.44 4.87 -18.25
#